data_AF-A0A8H4V7R2-F1
#
_entry.id   AF-A0A8H4V7R2-F1
#
_cell.length_a   1.000
_cell.length_b   1.000
_cell.length_c   1.000
_cell.angle_alpha   90.00
_cell.angle_beta   90.00
_cell.angle_gamma   90.00
#
_symmetry.space_group_name_H-M   'P 1'
#
loop_
_entity.id
_entity.type
_entity.pdbx_description
1 polymer ?
#
loop_
_entity_poly.entity_id
_entity_poly.type
_entity_poly.pdbx_seq_one_letter_code
_entity_poly.pdbx_strand_id
1 'polypeptide(L)'
;MLKTQGLTPVTTEQGMAVAEKMCAKYMECSSKEMRGVDEIFDYAILTVVATDRRNQEAAAPPTSASGGKRSPNPGFRIPKRKKRRCQFL
;
A
#
# COMPACT_ATOMS: atom_id res chain seq x y z
N MET A 1 -2.52 32.24 -9.36
CA MET A 1 -3.73 32.16 -8.51
C MET A 1 -4.88 31.71 -9.39
N LEU A 2 -5.53 30.55 -9.16
CA LEU A 2 -6.60 30.04 -10.05
C LEU A 2 -7.71 31.08 -10.33
N LYS A 3 -7.98 31.94 -9.35
CA LYS A 3 -8.94 33.05 -9.45
C LYS A 3 -8.64 34.03 -10.60
N THR A 4 -7.37 34.22 -10.99
CA THR A 4 -7.00 35.12 -12.10
C THR A 4 -7.16 34.47 -13.47
N GLN A 5 -7.44 33.17 -13.53
CA GLN A 5 -7.71 32.42 -14.76
C GLN A 5 -9.20 32.11 -14.94
N GLY A 6 -10.09 32.69 -14.10
CA GLY A 6 -11.53 32.43 -14.14
C GLY A 6 -11.92 31.01 -13.72
N LEU A 7 -11.02 30.27 -13.08
CA LEU A 7 -11.26 28.89 -12.67
C LEU A 7 -11.73 28.85 -11.21
N THR A 8 -12.73 28.01 -10.94
CA THR A 8 -13.21 27.74 -9.58
C THR A 8 -12.30 26.74 -8.86
N PRO A 9 -12.06 26.92 -7.55
CA PRO A 9 -11.35 25.92 -6.76
C PRO A 9 -12.12 24.58 -6.78
N VAL A 10 -11.38 23.47 -6.73
CA VAL A 10 -11.96 22.13 -6.66
C VAL A 10 -12.64 21.95 -5.31
N THR A 11 -13.87 21.45 -5.30
CA THR A 11 -14.56 21.12 -4.05
C THR A 11 -14.20 19.73 -3.56
N THR A 12 -14.43 19.47 -2.28
CA THR A 12 -14.19 18.17 -1.65
C THR A 12 -14.93 17.04 -2.35
N GLU A 13 -16.19 17.27 -2.74
CA GLU A 13 -17.02 16.28 -3.42
C GLU A 13 -16.48 15.94 -4.82
N GLN A 14 -15.98 16.95 -5.53
CA GLN A 14 -15.34 16.77 -6.83
C GLN A 14 -14.06 15.94 -6.71
N GLY A 15 -13.24 16.23 -5.70
CA GLY A 15 -12.02 15.48 -5.42
C GLY A 15 -12.31 14.01 -5.05
N MET A 16 -13.31 13.77 -4.20
CA MET A 16 -13.75 12.41 -3.84
C MET A 16 -14.23 11.61 -5.06
N ALA A 17 -15.08 12.22 -5.90
CA ALA A 17 -15.59 11.56 -7.10
C ALA A 17 -14.48 11.16 -8.10
N VAL A 18 -13.39 11.93 -8.16
CA VAL A 18 -12.21 11.57 -8.97
C VAL A 18 -11.42 10.43 -8.33
N ALA A 19 -11.23 10.47 -7.01
CA ALA A 19 -10.51 9.41 -6.29
C ALA A 19 -11.19 8.04 -6.44
N GLU A 20 -12.52 7.99 -6.35
CA GLU A 20 -13.31 6.77 -6.57
C GLU A 20 -13.10 6.19 -7.98
N LYS A 21 -13.09 7.05 -9.02
CA LYS A 21 -12.85 6.64 -10.41
C LYS A 21 -11.44 6.09 -10.63
N MET A 22 -10.48 6.56 -9.85
CA MET A 22 -9.09 6.11 -9.90
C MET A 22 -8.79 4.95 -8.95
N CYS A 23 -9.80 4.42 -8.25
CA CYS A 23 -9.62 3.42 -7.19
C CYS A 23 -8.59 3.86 -6.13
N ALA A 24 -8.56 5.16 -5.82
CA ALA A 24 -7.63 5.78 -4.89
C ALA A 24 -8.36 6.33 -3.66
N LYS A 25 -7.60 6.58 -2.59
CA LYS A 25 -8.13 7.26 -1.41
C LYS A 25 -8.01 8.78 -1.56
N TYR A 26 -9.07 9.50 -1.19
CA TYR A 26 -9.08 10.96 -1.13
C TYR A 26 -8.67 11.48 0.26
N MET A 27 -7.78 12.48 0.30
CA MET A 27 -7.40 13.27 1.49
C MET A 27 -6.98 14.68 1.06
N GLU A 28 -7.30 15.69 1.85
CA GLU A 28 -6.92 17.10 1.62
C GLU A 28 -5.86 17.55 2.62
N CYS A 29 -4.93 18.41 2.18
CA CYS A 29 -3.98 19.07 3.08
C CYS A 29 -3.69 20.51 2.65
N SER A 30 -3.14 21.27 3.59
CA SER A 30 -2.53 22.58 3.36
C SER A 30 -1.09 22.54 3.86
N SER A 31 -0.15 22.39 2.93
CA SER A 31 1.29 22.44 3.25
C SER A 31 1.72 23.80 3.83
N LYS A 32 1.00 24.87 3.47
CA LYS A 32 1.25 26.22 3.98
C LYS A 32 0.85 26.37 5.44
N GLU A 33 -0.29 25.81 5.82
CA GLU A 33 -0.82 25.90 7.19
C GLU A 33 -0.43 24.69 8.06
N MET A 34 0.37 23.77 7.51
CA MET A 34 0.72 22.49 8.12
C MET A 34 -0.51 21.72 8.62
N ARG A 35 -1.56 21.67 7.80
CA ARG A 35 -2.82 20.99 8.13
C ARG A 35 -3.00 19.76 7.26
N GLY A 36 -3.22 18.59 7.87
CA GLY A 36 -3.49 17.35 7.14
C GLY A 36 -2.25 16.71 6.52
N VAL A 37 -1.04 17.27 6.74
CA VAL A 37 0.19 16.80 6.08
C VAL A 37 0.66 15.50 6.72
N ASP A 38 0.75 15.47 8.05
CA ASP A 38 1.22 14.30 8.80
C ASP A 38 0.28 13.11 8.60
N GLU A 39 -1.03 13.36 8.64
CA GLU A 39 -2.07 12.34 8.47
C GLU A 39 -2.00 11.67 7.09
N ILE A 40 -1.64 12.42 6.04
CA ILE A 40 -1.47 11.87 4.69
C ILE A 40 -0.31 10.87 4.66
N PHE A 41 0.82 11.21 5.29
CA PHE A 41 1.99 10.34 5.31
C PHE A 41 1.77 9.12 6.21
N ASP A 42 1.16 9.30 7.38
CA ASP A 42 0.81 8.18 8.25
C ASP A 42 -0.14 7.19 7.56
N TYR A 43 -1.16 7.71 6.89
CA TYR A 43 -2.09 6.88 6.13
C TYR A 43 -1.37 6.13 4.99
N ALA A 44 -0.45 6.78 4.28
CA ALA A 44 0.33 6.15 3.22
C ALA A 44 1.19 4.99 3.75
N ILE A 45 1.89 5.21 4.87
CA ILE A 45 2.71 4.18 5.53
C ILE A 45 1.84 2.98 5.92
N LEU A 46 0.75 3.22 6.63
CA LEU A 46 -0.17 2.17 7.08
C LEU A 46 -0.74 1.38 5.89
N THR A 47 -1.12 2.07 4.82
CA THR A 47 -1.69 1.45 3.62
C THR A 47 -0.70 0.52 2.93
N VAL A 48 0.57 0.96 2.78
CA VAL A 48 1.61 0.14 2.16
C VAL A 48 1.95 -1.08 3.01
N VAL A 49 2.14 -0.89 4.32
CA VAL A 49 2.47 -1.99 5.25
C VAL A 49 1.36 -3.04 5.30
N ALA A 50 0.09 -2.62 5.40
CA ALA A 50 -1.04 -3.53 5.40
C ALA A 50 -1.21 -4.27 4.06
N THR A 51 -0.82 -3.65 2.96
CA THR A 51 -0.85 -4.27 1.62
C THR A 51 0.27 -5.30 1.47
N ASP A 52 1.48 -4.99 1.92
CA ASP A 52 2.61 -5.93 1.82
C ASP A 52 2.36 -7.20 2.63
N ARG A 53 1.84 -7.08 3.85
CA ARG A 53 1.45 -8.23 4.68
C ARG A 53 0.43 -9.13 3.99
N ARG A 54 -0.64 -8.55 3.43
CA ARG A 54 -1.67 -9.29 2.68
C ARG A 54 -1.08 -10.00 1.46
N ASN A 55 -0.17 -9.34 0.75
CA ASN A 55 0.50 -9.93 -0.41
C ASN A 55 1.41 -11.11 -0.01
N GLN A 56 2.09 -11.02 1.14
CA GLN A 56 2.92 -12.11 1.66
C GLN A 56 2.07 -13.31 2.12
N GLU A 57 0.95 -13.07 2.80
CA GLU A 57 0.01 -14.10 3.23
C GLU A 57 -0.63 -14.81 2.02
N ALA A 58 -1.02 -14.07 0.98
CA ALA A 58 -1.54 -14.64 -0.26
C ALA A 58 -0.48 -15.40 -1.08
N ALA A 59 0.81 -15.08 -0.92
CA ALA A 59 1.92 -15.76 -1.58
C ALA A 59 2.42 -16.99 -0.80
N ALA A 60 1.97 -17.19 0.45
CA ALA A 60 2.26 -18.40 1.20
C ALA A 60 1.44 -19.58 0.63
N PRO A 61 2.06 -20.74 0.37
CA PRO A 61 1.29 -21.91 -0.06
C PRO A 61 0.31 -22.29 1.06
N PRO A 62 -0.92 -22.76 0.73
CA PRO A 62 -1.80 -23.31 1.75
C PRO A 62 -1.03 -24.45 2.41
N THR A 63 -0.75 -24.31 3.71
CA THR A 63 -0.36 -25.46 4.52
C THR A 63 -1.58 -26.36 4.54
N SER A 64 -1.60 -27.31 3.61
CA SER A 64 -2.49 -28.43 3.66
C SER A 64 -2.39 -29.01 5.07
N ALA A 65 -3.51 -29.02 5.77
CA ALA A 65 -3.72 -29.88 6.91
C ALA A 65 -3.62 -31.33 6.41
N SER A 66 -2.39 -31.85 6.25
CA SER A 66 -2.14 -33.28 6.20
C SER A 66 -1.71 -33.70 7.59
N GLY A 67 -2.57 -34.52 8.19
CA GLY A 67 -2.37 -35.03 9.52
C GLY A 67 -1.01 -35.71 9.69
N GLY A 68 -0.42 -35.45 10.85
CA GLY A 68 0.28 -36.44 11.66
C GLY A 68 1.32 -37.33 10.98
N LYS A 69 2.58 -36.97 11.19
CA LYS A 69 3.65 -37.76 11.82
C LYS A 69 4.97 -37.57 11.07
N ARG A 70 5.90 -36.81 11.66
CA ARG A 70 7.27 -37.26 11.99
C ARG A 70 8.05 -36.12 12.68
N SER A 71 8.77 -36.55 13.71
CA SER A 71 9.45 -35.82 14.79
C SER A 71 10.55 -34.83 14.34
N PRO A 72 11.08 -34.00 15.27
CA PRO A 72 11.78 -32.76 14.94
C PRO A 72 13.27 -33.01 14.70
N ASN A 73 13.85 -32.28 13.75
CA ASN A 73 15.31 -32.12 13.68
C ASN A 73 15.63 -30.62 13.56
N PRO A 74 16.41 -30.03 14.49
CA PRO A 74 16.66 -28.60 14.51
C PRO A 74 17.82 -28.28 13.56
N GLY A 75 17.50 -28.07 12.29
CA GLY A 75 18.43 -27.57 11.29
C GLY A 75 17.91 -26.26 10.73
N PHE A 76 18.54 -25.15 11.13
CA PHE A 76 18.29 -23.78 10.69
C PHE A 76 18.23 -23.71 9.15
N ARG A 77 17.04 -23.73 8.55
CA ARG A 77 16.87 -23.56 7.11
C ARG A 77 16.66 -22.09 6.80
N ILE A 78 17.76 -21.42 6.48
CA ILE A 78 17.75 -20.06 5.91
C ILE A 78 17.00 -20.12 4.57
N PRO A 79 15.87 -19.40 4.39
CA PRO A 79 15.15 -19.40 3.11
C PRO A 79 15.98 -18.66 2.05
N LYS A 80 16.37 -19.38 0.99
CA LYS A 80 17.10 -18.80 -0.15
C LYS A 80 16.20 -17.84 -0.92
N ARG A 81 16.50 -16.54 -0.88
CA ARG A 81 15.82 -15.51 -1.69
C ARG A 81 16.09 -15.77 -3.18
N LYS A 82 15.01 -16.00 -3.95
CA LYS A 82 15.06 -16.16 -5.42
C LYS A 82 15.35 -14.80 -6.06
N LYS A 83 16.58 -14.58 -6.54
CA LYS A 83 16.96 -13.38 -7.29
C LYS A 83 16.14 -13.33 -8.59
N ARG A 84 15.29 -12.32 -8.75
CA ARG A 84 14.63 -12.01 -10.02
C ARG A 84 15.67 -11.39 -10.95
N ARG A 85 15.91 -12.00 -12.13
CA ARG A 85 16.73 -11.40 -13.18
C ARG A 85 15.88 -10.33 -13.86
N CYS A 86 16.19 -9.06 -13.68
CA CYS A 86 15.75 -8.01 -14.59
C CYS A 86 16.70 -8.05 -15.80
N GLN A 87 16.18 -8.34 -16.99
CA GLN A 87 16.84 -8.00 -18.25
C GLN A 87 16.55 -6.53 -18.51
N PHE A 88 17.58 -5.69 -18.43
CA PHE A 88 17.52 -4.34 -18.99
C PHE A 88 17.64 -4.48 -20.51
N LEU A 89 16.69 -3.87 -21.23
CA LEU A 89 16.77 -3.60 -22.66
C LEU A 89 17.11 -2.12 -22.85
#